data_AF-A0A453I4H1-F1
#
_entry.id   AF-A0A453I4H1-F1
#
_cell.length_a   1.000
_cell.length_b   1.000
_cell.length_c   1.000
_cell.angle_alpha   90.00
_cell.angle_beta   90.00
_cell.angle_gamma   90.00
#
_symmetry.space_group_name_H-M   'P 1'
#
loop_
_entity.id
_entity.type
_entity.pdbx_description
1 polymer ?
#
loop_
_entity_poly.entity_id
_entity_poly.type
_entity_poly.pdbx_seq_one_letter_code
_entity_poly.pdbx_strand_id
1 'polypeptide(L)'
;DDMILVHEMTTELKKLIASGDEESVDSSEAFLIVNCKTKNSLVAVFLHMVDSSLIELEWGLGKLKAMLTLGYGSSNVDEDQPADERTQRMFLEEALYSRSTSVVHVLSSFTHMSLKDSQAEQFLKLTAKFYKLLARISKSQIAPKGYKQFIPGLKFQKMAEVTCRMLTAPLYNFVFTLQEVCGTL
;
A
#
# COMPACT_ATOMS: atom_id res chain seq x y z
N ASP A 1 7.83 -12.26 4.03
CA ASP A 1 6.92 -11.12 4.28
C ASP A 1 5.55 -11.56 3.82
N ASP A 2 4.54 -11.43 4.68
CA ASP A 2 3.15 -11.83 4.43
C ASP A 2 2.60 -11.18 3.15
N MET A 3 2.90 -9.90 2.91
CA MET A 3 2.34 -9.18 1.77
C MET A 3 2.93 -9.58 0.42
N ILE A 4 4.09 -10.26 0.39
CA ILE A 4 4.60 -10.88 -0.83
C ILE A 4 3.70 -12.05 -1.24
N LEU A 5 3.35 -12.93 -0.30
CA LEU A 5 2.43 -14.03 -0.55
C LEU A 5 1.05 -13.50 -0.96
N VAL A 6 0.55 -12.45 -0.29
CA VAL A 6 -0.71 -11.80 -0.69
C VAL A 6 -0.63 -11.25 -2.10
N HIS A 7 0.49 -10.65 -2.50
CA HIS A 7 0.67 -10.15 -3.85
C HIS A 7 0.66 -11.28 -4.89
N GLU A 8 1.37 -12.38 -4.63
CA GLU A 8 1.38 -13.56 -5.51
C GLU A 8 -0.03 -14.15 -5.66
N MET A 9 -0.72 -14.38 -4.54
CA MET A 9 -2.08 -14.94 -4.55
C MET A 9 -3.10 -13.99 -5.19
N THR A 10 -2.99 -12.68 -4.97
CA THR A 10 -3.87 -11.69 -5.63
C THR A 10 -3.60 -11.59 -7.13
N THR A 11 -2.37 -11.84 -7.58
CA THR A 11 -2.03 -11.89 -9.01
C THR A 11 -2.69 -13.10 -9.69
N GLU A 12 -2.71 -14.25 -9.03
CA GLU A 12 -3.45 -15.43 -9.52
C GLU A 12 -4.97 -15.20 -9.48
N LEU A 13 -5.46 -14.63 -8.38
CA LEU A 13 -6.87 -14.30 -8.22
C LEU A 13 -7.35 -13.31 -9.30
N LYS A 14 -6.48 -12.38 -9.72
CA LYS A 14 -6.76 -11.40 -10.77
C LYS A 14 -7.07 -12.09 -12.09
N LYS A 15 -6.32 -13.15 -12.43
CA LYS A 15 -6.54 -13.92 -13.67
C LYS A 15 -7.94 -14.53 -13.69
N LEU A 16 -8.38 -15.08 -12.56
CA LEU A 16 -9.72 -15.70 -12.42
C LEU A 16 -10.88 -14.70 -12.42
N ILE A 17 -10.66 -13.45 -11.98
CA ILE A 17 -11.72 -12.44 -11.89
C ILE A 17 -11.78 -11.58 -13.16
N ALA A 18 -10.67 -11.44 -13.88
CA ALA A 18 -10.62 -10.70 -15.15
C ALA A 18 -11.14 -11.52 -16.35
N SER A 19 -11.08 -12.85 -16.30
CA SER A 19 -11.67 -13.72 -17.31
C SER A 19 -13.19 -13.77 -17.13
N GLY A 20 -13.91 -12.86 -17.78
CA GLY A 20 -15.38 -12.84 -17.81
C GLY A 20 -16.02 -13.96 -18.64
N ASP A 21 -15.24 -14.91 -19.17
CA ASP A 21 -15.72 -15.95 -20.09
C ASP A 21 -16.06 -17.27 -19.40
N GLU A 22 -17.18 -17.87 -19.84
CA GLU A 22 -17.75 -19.14 -19.37
C GLU A 22 -16.84 -20.37 -19.58
N GLU A 23 -15.68 -20.21 -20.22
CA GLU A 23 -14.64 -21.25 -20.42
C GLU A 23 -13.43 -21.10 -19.49
N SER A 24 -13.52 -20.26 -18.45
CA SER A 24 -12.40 -19.96 -17.55
C SER A 24 -11.91 -21.16 -16.74
N VAL A 25 -10.59 -21.30 -16.64
CA VAL A 25 -9.89 -22.20 -15.70
C VAL A 25 -10.49 -22.04 -14.29
N ASP A 26 -11.12 -23.10 -13.77
CA ASP A 26 -11.85 -23.07 -12.51
C ASP A 26 -10.98 -22.75 -11.27
N SER A 27 -9.66 -22.95 -11.39
CA SER A 27 -8.71 -22.86 -10.27
C SER A 27 -7.28 -22.52 -10.71
N SER A 28 -6.56 -21.74 -9.91
CA SER A 28 -5.12 -21.52 -10.12
C SER A 28 -4.32 -22.80 -9.90
N GLU A 29 -3.34 -23.05 -10.78
CA GLU A 29 -2.37 -24.15 -10.64
C GLU A 29 -1.36 -23.91 -9.51
N ALA A 30 -1.01 -22.65 -9.25
CA ALA A 30 -0.05 -22.28 -8.21
C ALA A 30 -0.66 -22.35 -6.80
N PHE A 31 -1.94 -21.98 -6.67
CA PHE A 31 -2.64 -21.97 -5.39
C PHE A 31 -4.03 -22.60 -5.53
N LEU A 32 -4.19 -23.87 -5.13
CA LEU A 32 -5.48 -24.59 -5.21
C LEU A 32 -6.63 -23.88 -4.47
N ILE A 33 -6.29 -23.12 -3.42
CA ILE A 33 -7.27 -22.32 -2.69
C ILE A 33 -7.83 -21.16 -3.52
N VAL A 34 -7.16 -20.75 -4.60
CA VAL A 34 -7.61 -19.69 -5.51
C VAL A 34 -8.46 -20.34 -6.61
N ASN A 35 -9.78 -20.32 -6.43
CA ASN A 35 -10.74 -20.94 -7.36
C ASN A 35 -12.11 -20.22 -7.34
N CYS A 36 -13.02 -20.63 -8.22
CA CYS A 36 -14.34 -20.01 -8.38
C CYS A 36 -15.21 -19.99 -7.10
N LYS A 37 -15.03 -20.96 -6.19
CA LYS A 37 -15.80 -21.07 -4.94
C LYS A 37 -15.26 -20.17 -3.83
N THR A 38 -13.95 -19.95 -3.81
CA THR A 38 -13.24 -19.22 -2.75
C THR A 38 -12.90 -17.79 -3.13
N LYS A 39 -12.93 -17.42 -4.42
CA LYS A 39 -12.46 -16.12 -4.92
C LYS A 39 -12.99 -14.92 -4.15
N ASN A 40 -14.30 -14.90 -3.85
CA ASN A 40 -14.92 -13.78 -3.14
C ASN A 40 -14.45 -13.69 -1.69
N SER A 41 -14.29 -14.82 -1.02
CA SER A 41 -13.78 -14.89 0.36
C SER A 41 -12.32 -14.47 0.41
N LEU A 42 -11.51 -14.88 -0.58
CA LEU A 42 -10.11 -14.47 -0.69
C LEU A 42 -9.98 -12.97 -0.94
N VAL A 43 -10.80 -12.36 -1.81
CA VAL A 43 -10.85 -10.90 -1.96
C VAL A 43 -11.06 -10.23 -0.60
N ALA A 44 -12.06 -10.66 0.17
CA ALA A 44 -12.36 -10.07 1.47
C ALA A 44 -11.20 -10.23 2.47
N VAL A 45 -10.59 -11.42 2.53
CA VAL A 45 -9.43 -11.71 3.38
C VAL A 45 -8.22 -10.86 3.01
N PHE A 46 -7.96 -10.69 1.72
CA PHE A 46 -6.85 -9.88 1.22
C PHE A 46 -7.06 -8.39 1.47
N LEU A 47 -8.28 -7.88 1.30
CA LEU A 47 -8.63 -6.50 1.69
C LEU A 47 -8.49 -6.29 3.21
N HIS A 48 -8.84 -7.29 4.02
CA HIS A 48 -8.61 -7.23 5.47
C HIS A 48 -7.11 -7.21 5.82
N MET A 49 -6.28 -8.02 5.15
CA MET A 49 -4.82 -7.97 5.36
C MET A 49 -4.22 -6.63 4.95
N VAL A 50 -4.72 -6.01 3.88
CA VAL A 50 -4.35 -4.63 3.53
C VAL A 50 -4.72 -3.68 4.68
N ASP A 51 -5.94 -3.75 5.22
CA ASP A 51 -6.33 -2.86 6.34
C ASP A 51 -5.43 -3.03 7.57
N SER A 52 -5.12 -4.26 7.96
CA SER A 52 -4.15 -4.55 9.02
C SER A 52 -2.78 -3.94 8.74
N SER A 53 -2.28 -4.07 7.50
CA SER A 53 -1.02 -3.46 7.08
C SER A 53 -1.06 -1.92 7.13
N LEU A 54 -2.20 -1.30 6.80
CA LEU A 54 -2.37 0.15 6.93
C LEU A 54 -2.33 0.61 8.40
N ILE A 55 -2.88 -0.18 9.32
CA ILE A 55 -2.81 0.09 10.77
C ILE A 55 -1.36 0.02 11.26
N GLU A 56 -0.60 -0.99 10.84
CA GLU A 56 0.83 -1.13 11.15
C GLU A 56 1.64 0.05 10.61
N LEU A 57 1.39 0.46 9.36
CA LEU A 57 2.03 1.62 8.73
C LEU A 57 1.72 2.92 9.48
N GLU A 58 0.46 3.11 9.90
CA GLU A 58 0.07 4.29 10.68
C GLU A 58 0.80 4.33 12.03
N TRP A 59 0.87 3.20 12.73
CA TRP A 59 1.61 3.08 13.98
C TRP A 59 3.10 3.33 13.78
N GLY A 60 3.72 2.71 12.77
CA GLY A 60 5.14 2.86 12.46
C GLY A 60 5.50 4.31 12.10
N LEU A 61 4.64 5.00 11.35
CA LEU A 61 4.80 6.43 11.07
C LEU A 61 4.67 7.29 12.33
N GLY A 62 3.75 6.95 13.23
CA GLY A 62 3.62 7.59 14.54
C GLY A 62 4.91 7.46 15.37
N LYS A 63 5.47 6.24 15.42
CA LYS A 63 6.74 5.96 16.11
C LYS A 63 7.91 6.73 15.48
N LEU A 64 8.00 6.76 14.15
CA LEU A 64 9.04 7.52 13.44
C LEU A 64 8.97 9.02 13.77
N LYS A 65 7.76 9.59 13.82
CA LYS A 65 7.56 11.00 14.20
C LYS A 65 7.93 11.29 15.65
N ALA A 66 7.65 10.37 16.57
CA ALA A 66 8.05 10.52 17.97
C ALA A 66 9.59 10.55 18.10
N MET A 67 10.28 9.63 17.42
CA MET A 67 11.76 9.60 17.37
C MET A 67 12.35 10.90 16.80
N LEU A 68 11.72 11.47 15.76
CA LEU A 68 12.12 12.76 15.21
C LEU A 68 11.95 13.91 16.20
N THR A 69 10.82 13.97 16.89
CA THR A 69 10.49 15.08 17.81
C THR A 69 11.43 15.09 19.02
N LEU A 70 11.80 13.92 19.54
CA LEU A 70 12.79 13.79 20.61
C LEU A 70 14.17 14.32 20.17
N GLY A 71 14.56 14.10 18.92
CA GLY A 71 15.81 14.63 18.37
C GLY A 71 15.85 16.16 18.22
N TYR A 72 14.72 16.81 17.89
CA TYR A 72 14.66 18.27 17.73
C TYR A 72 14.50 19.05 19.06
N GLY A 73 13.98 18.43 20.12
CA GLY A 73 13.85 19.04 21.44
C GLY A 73 15.17 19.16 22.23
N SER A 74 16.21 18.47 21.78
CA SER A 74 17.58 18.55 22.31
C SER A 74 18.32 19.72 21.65
N SER A 75 17.95 20.95 21.98
CA SER A 75 18.59 22.16 21.43
C SER A 75 19.99 22.44 21.98
N ASN A 76 20.70 21.44 22.51
CA ASN A 76 22.11 21.56 22.88
C ASN A 76 22.91 20.40 22.27
N VAL A 77 23.81 20.79 21.37
CA VAL A 77 24.96 20.04 20.84
C VAL A 77 24.66 19.01 19.74
N ASP A 78 25.29 19.28 18.60
CA ASP A 78 25.24 18.65 17.28
C ASP A 78 25.79 17.21 17.22
N GLU A 79 25.87 16.45 18.34
CA GLU A 79 26.62 15.18 18.33
C GLU A 79 26.13 14.02 19.21
N ASP A 80 25.09 14.18 20.05
CA ASP A 80 24.77 13.18 21.11
C ASP A 80 23.53 12.30 20.86
N GLN A 81 23.08 12.14 19.62
CA GLN A 81 22.08 11.11 19.33
C GLN A 81 22.79 9.76 19.20
N PRO A 82 22.58 8.79 20.11
CA PRO A 82 23.33 7.54 20.12
C PRO A 82 23.19 6.86 18.76
N ALA A 83 24.31 6.36 18.22
CA ALA A 83 24.36 5.76 16.88
C ALA A 83 23.29 4.67 16.67
N ASP A 84 22.90 3.99 17.75
CA ASP A 84 21.81 3.01 17.79
C ASP A 84 20.44 3.62 17.44
N GLU A 85 20.07 4.78 18.00
CA GLU A 85 18.78 5.44 17.70
C GLU A 85 18.69 5.92 16.25
N ARG A 86 19.77 6.49 15.71
CA ARG A 86 19.84 6.89 14.29
C ARG A 86 19.68 5.66 13.38
N THR A 87 20.33 4.57 13.75
CA THR A 87 20.28 3.30 13.02
C THR A 87 18.88 2.69 13.07
N GLN A 88 18.25 2.65 14.25
CA GLN A 88 16.87 2.18 14.44
C GLN A 88 15.87 3.02 13.65
N ARG A 89 16.04 4.35 13.63
CA ARG A 89 15.22 5.26 12.83
C ARG A 89 15.31 4.92 11.35
N MET A 90 16.53 4.74 10.83
CA MET A 90 16.76 4.41 9.42
C MET A 90 16.14 3.05 9.06
N PHE A 91 16.29 2.03 9.91
CA PHE A 91 15.65 0.73 9.70
C PHE A 91 14.12 0.80 9.72
N LEU A 92 13.53 1.58 10.63
CA LEU A 92 12.08 1.77 10.69
C LEU A 92 11.56 2.49 9.44
N GLU A 93 12.26 3.52 9.00
CA GLU A 93 11.94 4.27 7.78
C GLU A 93 12.01 3.37 6.54
N GLU A 94 13.04 2.56 6.43
CA GLU A 94 13.18 1.56 5.37
C GLU A 94 12.03 0.53 5.39
N ALA A 95 11.71 0.00 6.57
CA ALA A 95 10.62 -0.97 6.73
C ALA A 95 9.27 -0.36 6.32
N LEU A 96 9.01 0.91 6.66
CA LEU A 96 7.81 1.64 6.24
C LEU A 96 7.70 1.74 4.71
N TYR A 97 8.79 2.07 4.01
CA TYR A 97 8.78 2.17 2.55
C TYR A 97 8.64 0.82 1.88
N SER A 98 9.31 -0.21 2.39
CA SER A 98 9.18 -1.57 1.88
C SER A 98 7.75 -2.07 2.03
N ARG A 99 7.17 -1.94 3.23
CA ARG A 99 5.79 -2.34 3.52
C ARG A 99 4.77 -1.58 2.67
N SER A 100 4.95 -0.25 2.53
CA SER A 100 4.10 0.59 1.67
C SER A 100 4.17 0.14 0.21
N THR A 101 5.35 -0.24 -0.28
CA THR A 101 5.52 -0.76 -1.64
C THR A 101 4.79 -2.10 -1.83
N SER A 102 4.86 -3.01 -0.85
CA SER A 102 4.11 -4.27 -0.89
C SER A 102 2.59 -4.04 -0.89
N VAL A 103 2.10 -3.05 -0.12
CA VAL A 103 0.68 -2.63 -0.16
C VAL A 103 0.29 -2.12 -1.55
N VAL A 104 1.13 -1.31 -2.20
CA VAL A 104 0.88 -0.87 -3.58
C VAL A 104 0.73 -2.05 -4.54
N HIS A 105 1.60 -3.04 -4.45
CA HIS A 105 1.54 -4.23 -5.30
C HIS A 105 0.24 -5.02 -5.12
N VAL A 106 -0.22 -5.17 -3.89
CA VAL A 106 -1.49 -5.84 -3.59
C VAL A 106 -2.69 -5.01 -4.11
N LEU A 107 -2.74 -3.72 -3.79
CA LEU A 107 -3.82 -2.82 -4.26
C LEU A 107 -3.87 -2.73 -5.80
N SER A 108 -2.72 -2.75 -6.48
CA SER A 108 -2.62 -2.74 -7.94
C SER A 108 -3.27 -3.98 -8.59
N SER A 109 -3.23 -5.14 -7.92
CA SER A 109 -3.94 -6.32 -8.42
C SER A 109 -5.46 -6.08 -8.50
N PHE A 110 -6.03 -5.38 -7.51
CA PHE A 110 -7.47 -5.12 -7.42
C PHE A 110 -8.00 -4.13 -8.47
N THR A 111 -7.18 -3.19 -8.96
CA THR A 111 -7.62 -2.22 -9.99
C THR A 111 -7.97 -2.88 -11.33
N HIS A 112 -7.61 -4.16 -11.51
CA HIS A 112 -7.86 -4.92 -12.74
C HIS A 112 -8.86 -6.06 -12.52
N MET A 113 -9.55 -6.09 -11.37
CA MET A 113 -10.54 -7.11 -11.04
C MET A 113 -11.96 -6.53 -11.21
N SER A 114 -12.87 -7.31 -11.79
CA SER A 114 -14.31 -7.06 -11.72
C SER A 114 -14.83 -7.40 -10.31
N LEU A 115 -14.65 -6.47 -9.38
CA LEU A 115 -15.08 -6.61 -7.98
C LEU A 115 -16.60 -6.42 -7.83
N LYS A 116 -17.19 -7.10 -6.84
CA LYS A 116 -18.58 -6.84 -6.44
C LYS A 116 -18.69 -5.49 -5.72
N ASP A 117 -19.87 -4.88 -5.69
CA ASP A 117 -20.12 -3.54 -5.11
C ASP A 117 -19.48 -3.33 -3.72
N SER A 118 -19.72 -4.23 -2.78
CA SER A 118 -19.16 -4.12 -1.42
C SER A 118 -17.64 -4.27 -1.37
N GLN A 119 -17.07 -5.10 -2.24
CA GLN A 119 -15.62 -5.28 -2.36
C GLN A 119 -14.97 -4.06 -3.02
N ALA A 120 -15.60 -3.51 -4.06
CA ALA A 120 -15.16 -2.30 -4.75
C ALA A 120 -15.19 -1.10 -3.79
N GLU A 121 -16.26 -0.94 -3.01
CA GLU A 121 -16.37 0.11 -1.99
C GLU A 121 -15.26 -0.03 -0.92
N GLN A 122 -15.05 -1.24 -0.38
CA GLN A 122 -13.99 -1.50 0.60
C GLN A 122 -12.60 -1.21 0.01
N PHE A 123 -12.33 -1.67 -1.21
CA PHE A 123 -11.10 -1.39 -1.93
C PHE A 123 -10.84 0.11 -2.07
N LEU A 124 -11.83 0.89 -2.49
CA LEU A 124 -11.71 2.35 -2.63
C LEU A 124 -11.48 3.04 -1.28
N LYS A 125 -12.19 2.61 -0.21
CA LYS A 125 -11.98 3.12 1.15
C LYS A 125 -10.55 2.89 1.64
N LEU A 126 -10.02 1.68 1.45
CA LEU A 126 -8.66 1.33 1.87
C LEU A 126 -7.62 2.07 1.03
N THR A 127 -7.83 2.18 -0.29
CA THR A 127 -6.96 2.94 -1.19
C THR A 127 -6.91 4.42 -0.78
N ALA A 128 -8.05 5.03 -0.46
CA ALA A 128 -8.10 6.40 0.05
C ALA A 128 -7.37 6.55 1.41
N LYS A 129 -7.53 5.59 2.33
CA LYS A 129 -6.79 5.53 3.61
C LYS A 129 -5.28 5.44 3.37
N PHE A 130 -4.86 4.63 2.40
CA PHE A 130 -3.46 4.49 2.03
C PHE A 130 -2.87 5.78 1.46
N TYR A 131 -3.56 6.48 0.53
CA TYR A 131 -3.10 7.77 0.04
C TYR A 131 -2.98 8.84 1.14
N LYS A 132 -3.90 8.84 2.13
CA LYS A 132 -3.76 9.70 3.31
C LYS A 132 -2.50 9.40 4.10
N LEU A 133 -2.13 8.12 4.24
CA LEU A 133 -0.87 7.71 4.88
C LEU A 133 0.34 8.12 4.05
N LEU A 134 0.35 7.88 2.74
CA LEU A 134 1.44 8.31 1.84
C LEU A 134 1.63 9.83 1.87
N ALA A 135 0.57 10.62 1.94
CA ALA A 135 0.66 12.06 2.10
C ALA A 135 1.34 12.45 3.42
N ARG A 136 1.02 11.76 4.53
CA ARG A 136 1.65 11.98 5.84
C ARG A 136 3.13 11.56 5.84
N ILE A 137 3.48 10.46 5.18
CA ILE A 137 4.86 9.99 4.98
C ILE A 137 5.63 11.00 4.13
N SER A 138 5.06 11.45 3.02
CA SER A 138 5.70 12.44 2.14
C SER A 138 5.93 13.76 2.87
N LYS A 139 4.95 14.20 3.70
CA LYS A 139 5.11 15.40 4.53
C LYS A 139 6.22 15.27 5.56
N SER A 140 6.51 14.07 6.09
CA SER A 140 7.64 13.90 7.02
C SER A 140 9.01 13.96 6.34
N GLN A 141 9.06 13.87 5.01
CA GLN A 141 10.28 14.09 4.23
C GLN A 141 10.57 15.57 3.95
N ILE A 142 9.62 16.45 4.25
CA ILE A 142 9.76 17.90 4.05
C ILE A 142 10.43 18.48 5.29
N ALA A 143 11.54 19.18 5.10
CA ALA A 143 12.23 19.87 6.17
C ALA A 143 11.35 20.99 6.76
N PRO A 144 11.35 21.20 8.09
CA PRO A 144 10.68 22.35 8.69
C PRO A 144 11.21 23.68 8.13
N LYS A 145 10.42 24.75 8.23
CA LYS A 145 10.85 26.09 7.79
C LYS A 145 12.16 26.49 8.47
N GLY A 146 13.12 26.96 7.68
CA GLY A 146 14.45 27.35 8.17
C GLY A 146 15.49 26.23 8.15
N TYR A 147 15.10 24.98 7.87
CA TYR A 147 16.03 23.85 7.72
C TYR A 147 16.30 23.56 6.25
N LYS A 148 17.50 23.03 5.95
CA LYS A 148 17.89 22.62 4.60
C LYS A 148 17.04 21.42 4.15
N GLN A 149 16.39 21.54 2.99
CA GLN A 149 15.70 20.41 2.37
C GLN A 149 16.73 19.45 1.78
N PHE A 150 16.63 18.17 2.15
CA PHE A 150 17.40 17.10 1.54
C PHE A 150 16.58 16.37 0.49
N ILE A 151 17.26 15.81 -0.51
CA ILE A 151 16.62 14.94 -1.50
C ILE A 151 16.17 13.67 -0.76
N PRO A 152 14.89 13.25 -0.89
CA PRO A 152 14.42 12.01 -0.28
C PRO A 152 15.25 10.80 -0.73
N GLY A 153 15.45 9.82 0.15
CA GLY A 153 16.25 8.64 -0.16
C GLY A 153 15.67 7.79 -1.30
N LEU A 154 16.52 6.99 -1.96
CA LEU A 154 16.16 6.18 -3.13
C LEU A 154 14.95 5.25 -2.88
N LYS A 155 14.81 4.69 -1.66
CA LYS A 155 13.68 3.81 -1.31
C LYS A 155 12.34 4.56 -1.28
N PHE A 156 12.33 5.80 -0.76
CA PHE A 156 11.14 6.65 -0.82
C PHE A 156 10.78 6.98 -2.27
N GLN A 157 11.77 7.37 -3.08
CA GLN A 157 11.55 7.70 -4.50
C GLN A 157 10.96 6.50 -5.26
N LYS A 158 11.52 5.31 -5.06
CA LYS A 158 11.03 4.07 -5.68
C LYS A 158 9.59 3.74 -5.24
N MET A 159 9.29 3.85 -3.95
CA MET A 159 7.93 3.65 -3.44
C MET A 159 6.95 4.64 -4.08
N ALA A 160 7.32 5.92 -4.19
CA ALA A 160 6.50 6.94 -4.84
C ALA A 160 6.27 6.65 -6.33
N GLU A 161 7.33 6.28 -7.06
CA GLU A 161 7.24 5.91 -8.48
C GLU A 161 6.31 4.71 -8.69
N VAL A 162 6.50 3.64 -7.92
CA VAL A 162 5.68 2.42 -7.99
C VAL A 162 4.21 2.74 -7.67
N THR A 163 3.96 3.61 -6.69
CA THR A 163 2.60 4.09 -6.38
C THR A 163 1.96 4.80 -7.56
N CYS A 164 2.69 5.73 -8.20
CA CYS A 164 2.18 6.47 -9.35
C CYS A 164 1.87 5.54 -10.53
N ARG A 165 2.83 4.66 -10.86
CA ARG A 165 2.75 3.80 -12.05
C ARG A 165 1.79 2.63 -11.89
N MET A 166 1.83 1.93 -10.76
CA MET A 166 1.12 0.66 -10.59
C MET A 166 -0.25 0.80 -9.93
N LEU A 167 -0.46 1.83 -9.12
CA LEU A 167 -1.75 2.03 -8.43
C LEU A 167 -2.50 3.25 -8.97
N THR A 168 -1.86 4.40 -9.04
CA THR A 168 -2.55 5.67 -9.35
C THR A 168 -3.13 5.67 -10.76
N ALA A 169 -2.33 5.33 -11.77
CA ALA A 169 -2.83 5.29 -13.15
C ALA A 169 -3.94 4.24 -13.36
N PRO A 170 -3.79 2.97 -12.92
CA PRO A 170 -4.87 1.99 -13.05
C PRO A 170 -6.12 2.29 -12.22
N LEU A 171 -6.00 2.98 -11.09
CA LEU A 171 -7.14 3.34 -10.26
C LEU A 171 -8.12 4.28 -10.97
N TYR A 172 -7.62 5.21 -11.79
CA TYR A 172 -8.50 6.08 -12.59
C TYR A 172 -9.32 5.26 -13.59
N ASN A 173 -8.71 4.28 -14.25
CA ASN A 173 -9.42 3.38 -15.17
C ASN A 173 -10.45 2.53 -14.41
N PHE A 174 -10.10 2.01 -13.24
CA PHE A 174 -11.02 1.24 -12.40
C PHE A 174 -12.26 2.06 -12.00
N VAL A 175 -12.07 3.29 -11.55
CA VAL A 175 -13.16 4.21 -11.18
C VAL A 175 -14.03 4.54 -12.41
N PHE A 176 -13.41 4.77 -13.56
CA PHE A 176 -14.12 5.00 -14.81
C PHE A 176 -15.03 3.82 -15.17
N THR A 177 -14.52 2.58 -15.14
CA THR A 177 -15.31 1.37 -15.42
C THR A 177 -16.45 1.19 -14.41
N LEU A 178 -16.23 1.45 -13.13
CA LEU A 178 -17.31 1.42 -12.13
C LEU A 178 -18.43 2.42 -12.44
N GLN A 179 -18.07 3.63 -12.88
CA GLN A 179 -19.03 4.67 -13.22
C GLN A 179 -19.82 4.37 -14.49
N GLU A 180 -19.19 3.77 -15.51
CA GLU A 180 -19.91 3.32 -16.71
C GLU A 180 -21.00 2.30 -16.38
N VAL A 181 -20.68 1.32 -15.52
CA VAL A 181 -21.63 0.27 -15.11
C VAL A 181 -22.77 0.84 -14.26
N CYS A 182 -22.48 1.76 -13.35
CA CYS A 182 -23.52 2.41 -12.53
C CYS A 182 -24.36 3.45 -13.31
N GLY A 183 -23.81 4.05 -14.37
CA GLY A 183 -24.47 5.09 -15.17
C GLY A 183 -25.35 4.54 -16.30
N THR A 184 -25.30 3.24 -16.58
CA THR A 184 -26.15 2.57 -17.58
C THR A 184 -27.40 1.88 -17.00
N LEU A 185 -27.63 2.01 -15.69
CA LEU A 185 -28.87 1.60 -15.00
C LEU A 185 -29.85 2.78 -14.89
#